data_AF-A0AAP2G6S2-F1
#
_entry.id   AF-A0AAP2G6S2-F1
#
_cell.length_a   1.000
_cell.length_b   1.000
_cell.length_c   1.000
_cell.angle_alpha   90.00
_cell.angle_beta   90.00
_cell.angle_gamma   90.00
#
_symmetry.space_group_name_H-M   'P 1'
#
loop_
_entity.id
_entity.type
_entity.pdbx_description
1 polymer ?
#
loop_
_entity_poly.entity_id
_entity_poly.type
_entity_poly.pdbx_seq_one_letter_code
_entity_poly.pdbx_strand_id
1 'polypeptide(L)'
;MTLIVSWIGVDDKEDGKEIASIYISSDSRYTWGNSGKYDYGIKVFGATKHPEIFGFCGDVLFPSIILGQIIPQIDNGILLDNSNNTETKSSKIFSYIKTSLDSYPKNFIGESFTILHGTRFEKTFKLFKIVYGADKQLRKEEVLLGNISTKVFSGGSGAKEFDANWQKWKSEKHNDHRTSRAVYHCLYKTLKEIKDPQTGGLPQVVGLYRNKNSRLFGIVEDEKKYIFGKESSEDINSSSIEWRNGNFERMNPGTLKIFEDAQRQPS
;
A
#
# COMPACT_ATOMS: atom_id res chain seq x y z
N MET A 1 9.58 -12.75 -1.26
CA MET A 1 8.55 -12.66 -2.30
C MET A 1 7.70 -11.43 -1.99
N THR A 2 7.59 -10.45 -2.90
CA THR A 2 6.87 -9.16 -2.76
C THR A 2 7.79 -7.95 -2.61
N LEU A 3 7.36 -6.83 -3.19
CA LEU A 3 7.76 -5.47 -2.81
C LEU A 3 6.55 -4.78 -2.21
N ILE A 4 6.67 -4.29 -0.98
CA ILE A 4 5.72 -3.37 -0.36
C ILE A 4 6.41 -2.04 -0.09
N VAL A 5 5.72 -0.94 -0.36
CA VAL A 5 6.21 0.41 -0.15
C VAL A 5 5.12 1.25 0.50
N SER A 6 5.48 2.07 1.48
CA SER A 6 4.61 3.09 2.04
C SER A 6 5.28 4.45 2.02
N TRP A 7 4.49 5.48 1.76
CA TRP A 7 4.92 6.87 1.71
C TRP A 7 3.83 7.81 2.17
N ILE A 8 4.25 9.03 2.51
CA ILE A 8 3.36 10.12 2.89
C ILE A 8 3.43 11.24 1.86
N GLY A 9 2.31 11.94 1.70
CA GLY A 9 2.24 13.27 1.10
C GLY A 9 2.05 14.31 2.21
N VAL A 10 2.81 15.39 2.15
CA VAL A 10 2.80 16.50 3.10
C VAL A 10 2.56 17.79 2.34
N ASP A 11 1.60 18.58 2.83
CA ASP A 11 1.32 19.92 2.30
C ASP A 11 1.96 20.98 3.22
N ASP A 12 2.38 22.08 2.63
CA ASP A 12 2.67 23.31 3.36
C ASP A 12 1.31 24.00 3.69
N LYS A 13 1.06 24.25 4.98
CA LYS A 13 -0.07 25.05 5.49
C LYS A 13 0.48 26.31 6.17
N GLU A 14 -0.41 27.26 6.44
CA GLU A 14 -0.07 28.50 7.13
C GLU A 14 0.59 28.24 8.50
N ASP A 15 0.06 27.26 9.25
CA ASP A 15 0.56 26.85 10.58
C ASP A 15 1.71 25.83 10.53
N GLY A 16 2.25 25.53 9.33
CA GLY A 16 3.37 24.60 9.13
C GLY A 16 3.04 23.41 8.23
N LYS A 17 3.92 22.40 8.26
CA LYS A 17 3.82 21.22 7.39
C LYS A 17 2.91 20.17 8.01
N GLU A 18 1.92 19.71 7.26
CA GLU A 18 0.99 18.68 7.72
C GLU A 18 0.89 17.52 6.74
N ILE A 19 0.80 16.29 7.27
CA ILE A 19 0.52 15.10 6.44
C ILE A 19 -0.88 15.24 5.83
N ALA A 20 -0.94 15.14 4.51
CA ALA A 20 -2.16 15.21 3.71
C ALA A 20 -2.68 13.83 3.32
N SER A 21 -1.75 12.88 3.17
CA SER A 21 -2.07 11.53 2.74
C SER A 21 -1.00 10.52 3.17
N ILE A 22 -1.42 9.28 3.34
CA ILE A 22 -0.55 8.10 3.46
C ILE A 22 -0.99 7.05 2.46
N TYR A 23 -0.04 6.34 1.88
CA TYR A 23 -0.29 5.30 0.88
C TYR A 23 0.45 4.02 1.27
N ILE A 24 -0.14 2.89 0.89
CA ILE A 24 0.51 1.58 0.89
C ILE A 24 0.36 1.03 -0.52
N SER A 25 1.46 0.58 -1.11
CA SER A 25 1.48 -0.06 -2.41
C SER A 25 2.29 -1.33 -2.39
N SER A 26 1.93 -2.25 -3.26
CA SER A 26 2.66 -3.49 -3.46
C SER A 26 2.63 -3.92 -4.93
N ASP A 27 3.54 -4.80 -5.32
CA ASP A 27 3.44 -5.53 -6.59
C ASP A 27 2.28 -6.55 -6.56
N SER A 28 1.92 -7.11 -7.71
CA SER A 28 0.78 -8.03 -7.82
C SER A 28 1.18 -9.50 -8.03
N ARG A 29 2.47 -9.83 -7.99
CA ARG A 29 2.97 -11.19 -8.28
C ARG A 29 2.97 -12.11 -7.06
N TYR A 30 2.40 -13.30 -7.22
CA TYR A 30 2.70 -14.48 -6.42
C TYR A 30 3.54 -15.47 -7.20
N THR A 31 4.41 -16.21 -6.52
CA THR A 31 5.28 -17.23 -7.11
C THR A 31 5.30 -18.49 -6.28
N TRP A 32 5.40 -19.64 -6.95
CA TRP A 32 5.59 -20.95 -6.33
C TRP A 32 7.01 -21.43 -6.62
N GLY A 33 8.01 -20.84 -5.94
CA GLY A 33 9.41 -21.06 -6.31
C GLY A 33 9.67 -20.65 -7.76
N ASN A 34 10.33 -21.52 -8.52
CA ASN A 34 10.61 -21.30 -9.95
C ASN A 34 9.58 -21.95 -10.89
N SER A 35 8.52 -22.58 -10.36
CA SER A 35 7.60 -23.39 -11.18
C SER A 35 6.42 -22.60 -11.76
N GLY A 36 6.11 -21.42 -11.22
CA GLY A 36 5.01 -20.61 -11.71
C GLY A 36 4.90 -19.25 -11.06
N LYS A 37 4.23 -18.34 -11.77
CA LYS A 37 3.90 -16.98 -11.31
C LYS A 37 2.43 -16.65 -11.59
N TYR A 38 1.87 -15.77 -10.78
CA TYR A 38 0.52 -15.22 -10.94
C TYR A 38 0.53 -13.72 -10.63
N ASP A 39 0.33 -12.88 -11.64
CA ASP A 39 0.53 -11.42 -11.53
C ASP A 39 -0.73 -10.66 -11.08
N TYR A 40 -1.72 -11.34 -10.47
CA TYR A 40 -2.99 -10.74 -10.02
C TYR A 40 -3.31 -11.02 -8.53
N GLY A 41 -2.29 -11.33 -7.73
CA GLY A 41 -2.45 -11.62 -6.30
C GLY A 41 -2.64 -10.34 -5.47
N ILE A 42 -3.69 -10.25 -4.67
CA ILE A 42 -4.02 -9.05 -3.87
C ILE A 42 -3.15 -8.97 -2.62
N LYS A 43 -2.38 -7.89 -2.45
CA LYS A 43 -1.50 -7.66 -1.30
C LYS A 43 -1.78 -6.37 -0.53
N VAL A 44 -2.76 -5.58 -0.98
CA VAL A 44 -3.20 -4.34 -0.33
C VAL A 44 -4.71 -4.37 -0.08
N PHE A 45 -5.13 -3.79 1.03
CA PHE A 45 -6.52 -3.81 1.49
C PHE A 45 -6.93 -2.45 2.05
N GLY A 46 -8.23 -2.17 2.02
CA GLY A 46 -8.78 -0.92 2.51
C GLY A 46 -10.19 -1.12 3.06
N ALA A 47 -10.45 -0.60 4.25
CA ALA A 47 -11.80 -0.56 4.82
C ALA A 47 -12.61 0.55 4.16
N THR A 48 -13.83 0.24 3.72
CA THR A 48 -14.71 1.19 3.01
C THR A 48 -15.43 2.14 3.98
N LYS A 49 -15.62 1.71 5.24
CA LYS A 49 -16.35 2.46 6.26
C LYS A 49 -15.47 3.04 7.37
N HIS A 50 -14.19 2.67 7.42
CA HIS A 50 -13.21 3.22 8.34
C HIS A 50 -11.92 3.64 7.62
N PRO A 51 -11.15 4.60 8.15
CA PRO A 51 -9.90 5.06 7.55
C PRO A 51 -8.75 4.09 7.88
N GLU A 52 -8.87 2.85 7.41
CA GLU A 52 -7.89 1.78 7.62
C GLU A 52 -7.41 1.22 6.28
N ILE A 53 -6.09 1.19 6.09
CA ILE A 53 -5.44 0.56 4.94
C ILE A 53 -4.39 -0.43 5.42
N PHE A 54 -4.21 -1.49 4.63
CA PHE A 54 -3.24 -2.53 4.92
C PHE A 54 -2.47 -2.93 3.68
N GLY A 55 -1.30 -3.50 3.90
CA GLY A 55 -0.65 -4.34 2.90
C GLY A 55 0.34 -5.27 3.57
N PHE A 56 0.81 -6.29 2.87
CA PHE A 56 1.75 -7.24 3.45
C PHE A 56 2.86 -7.67 2.48
N CYS A 57 3.93 -8.23 3.04
CA CYS A 57 4.99 -8.93 2.31
C CYS A 57 5.53 -10.12 3.14
N GLY A 58 6.20 -11.07 2.48
CA GLY A 58 6.71 -12.30 3.12
C GLY A 58 5.77 -13.48 2.87
N ASP A 59 5.43 -14.23 3.92
CA ASP A 59 4.36 -15.24 3.85
C ASP A 59 3.08 -14.64 3.28
N VAL A 60 2.44 -15.36 2.35
CA VAL A 60 1.24 -14.88 1.66
C VAL A 60 -0.03 -15.38 2.35
N LEU A 61 -0.04 -16.64 2.80
CA LEU A 61 -1.26 -17.33 3.16
C LEU A 61 -1.88 -16.75 4.44
N PHE A 62 -1.08 -16.62 5.51
CA PHE A 62 -1.61 -16.12 6.77
C PHE A 62 -2.06 -14.65 6.68
N PRO A 63 -1.26 -13.70 6.14
CA PRO A 63 -1.70 -12.32 5.97
C PRO A 63 -2.93 -12.16 5.07
N SER A 64 -3.06 -12.95 3.99
CA SER A 64 -4.22 -12.88 3.10
C SER A 64 -5.51 -13.31 3.82
N ILE A 65 -5.44 -14.41 4.58
CA ILE A 65 -6.59 -14.91 5.35
C ILE A 65 -6.99 -13.88 6.42
N ILE A 66 -6.03 -13.41 7.21
CA ILE A 66 -6.34 -12.56 8.35
C ILE A 66 -6.86 -11.19 7.94
N LEU A 67 -6.31 -10.60 6.87
CA LEU A 67 -6.80 -9.33 6.34
C LEU A 67 -8.17 -9.51 5.67
N GLY A 68 -8.42 -10.64 5.00
CA GLY A 68 -9.74 -11.00 4.49
C GLY A 68 -10.81 -11.13 5.58
N GLN A 69 -10.43 -11.47 6.81
CA GLN A 69 -11.33 -11.52 7.97
C GLN A 69 -11.48 -10.17 8.66
N ILE A 70 -10.39 -9.41 8.80
CA ILE A 70 -10.37 -8.12 9.49
C ILE A 70 -11.19 -7.08 8.74
N ILE A 71 -11.06 -6.99 7.41
CA ILE A 71 -11.73 -5.93 6.63
C ILE A 71 -13.25 -5.95 6.80
N PRO A 72 -13.96 -7.08 6.63
CA PRO A 72 -15.41 -7.13 6.89
C PRO A 72 -15.78 -6.80 8.34
N GLN A 73 -14.98 -7.21 9.33
CA GLN A 73 -15.26 -6.89 10.74
C GLN A 73 -15.08 -5.40 11.05
N ILE A 74 -14.09 -4.75 10.43
CA ILE A 74 -13.95 -3.30 10.48
C ILE A 74 -15.15 -2.64 9.82
N ASP A 75 -15.49 -3.02 8.59
CA ASP A 75 -16.59 -2.38 7.85
C ASP A 75 -17.98 -2.63 8.45
N ASN A 76 -18.13 -3.61 9.33
CA ASN A 76 -19.37 -3.84 10.07
C ASN A 76 -19.32 -3.30 11.51
N GLY A 77 -18.28 -2.54 11.89
CA GLY A 77 -18.16 -1.95 13.22
C GLY A 77 -17.97 -2.97 14.35
N ILE A 78 -17.57 -4.20 14.02
CA ILE A 78 -17.36 -5.30 14.98
C ILE A 78 -16.01 -5.13 15.68
N LEU A 79 -14.95 -4.88 14.90
CA LEU A 79 -13.59 -4.79 15.44
C LEU A 79 -13.27 -3.37 15.93
N LEU A 80 -13.70 -2.35 15.20
CA LEU A 80 -13.37 -0.96 15.45
C LEU A 80 -14.63 -0.10 15.59
N ASP A 81 -14.53 0.92 16.44
CA ASP A 81 -15.55 1.96 16.59
C ASP A 81 -14.98 3.33 16.13
N ASN A 82 -15.87 4.25 15.72
CA ASN A 82 -15.49 5.58 15.25
C ASN A 82 -14.79 6.45 16.30
N SER A 83 -15.02 6.18 17.59
CA SER A 83 -14.35 6.86 18.71
C SER A 83 -12.93 6.36 18.99
N ASN A 84 -12.52 5.23 18.40
CA ASN A 84 -11.21 4.64 18.68
C ASN A 84 -10.10 5.48 18.05
N ASN A 85 -9.17 5.98 18.87
CA ASN A 85 -7.97 6.63 18.38
C ASN A 85 -7.02 5.64 17.68
N THR A 86 -5.96 6.16 17.05
CA THR A 86 -5.01 5.38 16.25
C THR A 86 -4.33 4.24 17.03
N GLU A 87 -4.00 4.47 18.30
CA GLU A 87 -3.33 3.52 19.20
C GLU A 87 -4.28 2.38 19.61
N THR A 88 -5.53 2.73 19.91
CA THR A 88 -6.59 1.77 20.27
C THR A 88 -6.89 0.87 19.08
N LYS A 89 -7.09 1.45 17.90
CA LYS A 89 -7.30 0.72 16.64
C LYS A 89 -6.17 -0.28 16.38
N SER A 90 -4.93 0.23 16.43
CA SER A 90 -3.71 -0.57 16.24
C SER A 90 -3.57 -1.70 17.26
N SER A 91 -3.96 -1.47 18.51
CA SER A 91 -3.90 -2.49 19.56
C SER A 91 -4.96 -3.59 19.40
N LYS A 92 -6.19 -3.22 19.02
CA LYS A 92 -7.25 -4.18 18.71
C LYS A 92 -6.89 -5.06 17.50
N ILE A 93 -6.43 -4.45 16.41
CA ILE A 93 -5.98 -5.16 15.20
C ILE A 93 -4.83 -6.11 15.53
N PHE A 94 -3.82 -5.64 16.28
CA PHE A 94 -2.70 -6.48 16.68
C PHE A 94 -3.12 -7.66 17.55
N SER A 95 -4.02 -7.43 18.52
CA SER A 95 -4.56 -8.49 19.36
C SER A 95 -5.32 -9.54 18.54
N TYR A 96 -6.10 -9.10 17.55
CA TYR A 96 -6.80 -10.00 16.64
C TYR A 96 -5.80 -10.85 15.83
N ILE A 97 -4.82 -10.22 15.17
CA ILE A 97 -3.79 -10.92 14.41
C ILE A 97 -3.02 -11.90 15.31
N LYS A 98 -2.66 -11.49 16.54
CA LYS A 98 -1.93 -12.33 17.50
C LYS A 98 -2.73 -13.57 17.89
N THR A 99 -3.98 -13.40 18.32
CA THR A 99 -4.83 -14.53 18.73
C THR A 99 -5.14 -15.50 17.59
N SER A 100 -5.36 -14.98 16.38
CA SER A 100 -5.50 -15.81 15.18
C SER A 100 -4.21 -16.53 14.81
N LEU A 101 -3.05 -15.88 14.95
CA LEU A 101 -1.75 -16.49 14.73
C LEU A 101 -1.48 -17.60 15.74
N ASP A 102 -1.82 -17.42 17.01
CA ASP A 102 -1.65 -18.41 18.08
C ASP A 102 -2.44 -19.70 17.78
N SER A 103 -3.60 -19.57 17.13
CA SER A 103 -4.44 -20.68 16.70
C SER A 103 -4.09 -21.23 15.30
N TYR A 104 -3.19 -20.57 14.56
CA TYR A 104 -2.84 -20.97 13.20
C TYR A 104 -1.88 -22.17 13.20
N PRO A 105 -2.10 -23.18 12.34
CA PRO A 105 -1.20 -24.33 12.20
C PRO A 105 0.26 -23.91 11.89
N LYS A 106 1.14 -23.97 12.89
CA LYS A 106 2.52 -23.43 12.80
C LYS A 106 3.38 -24.10 11.72
N ASN A 107 3.06 -25.32 11.30
CA ASN A 107 3.78 -26.00 10.23
C ASN A 107 3.48 -25.43 8.82
N PHE A 108 2.42 -24.63 8.69
CA PHE A 108 2.00 -24.03 7.43
C PHE A 108 2.26 -22.52 7.37
N ILE A 109 2.95 -21.97 8.37
CA ILE A 109 3.35 -20.57 8.34
C ILE A 109 4.72 -20.44 7.71
N GLY A 110 4.86 -19.50 6.79
CA GLY A 110 6.15 -19.16 6.21
C GLY A 110 7.17 -18.69 7.26
N GLU A 111 8.39 -18.46 6.80
CA GLU A 111 9.50 -18.07 7.67
C GLU A 111 9.23 -16.76 8.41
N SER A 112 8.74 -15.76 7.68
CA SER A 112 8.45 -14.42 8.19
C SER A 112 7.40 -13.71 7.35
N PHE A 113 6.72 -12.73 7.95
CA PHE A 113 5.89 -11.78 7.21
C PHE A 113 5.89 -10.41 7.90
N THR A 114 5.49 -9.40 7.14
CA THR A 114 5.20 -8.06 7.66
C THR A 114 3.84 -7.62 7.14
N ILE A 115 2.99 -7.15 8.04
CA ILE A 115 1.73 -6.46 7.72
C ILE A 115 1.91 -4.99 8.08
N LEU A 116 1.70 -4.10 7.12
CA LEU A 116 1.55 -2.67 7.34
C LEU A 116 0.09 -2.36 7.65
N HIS A 117 -0.12 -1.48 8.62
CA HIS A 117 -1.41 -0.94 9.01
C HIS A 117 -1.32 0.60 9.04
N GLY A 118 -1.86 1.23 8.01
CA GLY A 118 -2.04 2.68 7.96
C GLY A 118 -3.42 3.05 8.47
N THR A 119 -3.48 4.03 9.38
CA THR A 119 -4.74 4.47 9.99
C THR A 119 -4.78 5.98 10.14
N ARG A 120 -5.98 6.53 10.32
CA ARG A 120 -6.20 7.91 10.71
C ARG A 120 -7.24 8.01 11.81
N PHE A 121 -7.03 8.94 12.74
CA PHE A 121 -8.06 9.46 13.62
C PHE A 121 -8.09 10.98 13.44
N GLU A 122 -9.26 11.53 13.07
CA GLU A 122 -9.39 12.93 12.65
C GLU A 122 -8.38 13.32 11.57
N LYS A 123 -7.40 14.18 11.81
CA LYS A 123 -6.36 14.52 10.81
C LYS A 123 -5.02 13.82 11.06
N THR A 124 -4.91 13.05 12.14
CA THR A 124 -3.67 12.41 12.56
C THR A 124 -3.51 11.04 11.92
N PHE A 125 -2.48 10.89 11.11
CA PHE A 125 -2.12 9.62 10.48
C PHE A 125 -1.10 8.87 11.32
N LYS A 126 -1.23 7.54 11.37
CA LYS A 126 -0.20 6.65 11.88
C LYS A 126 0.02 5.46 10.96
N LEU A 127 1.24 4.94 10.97
CA LEU A 127 1.61 3.71 10.29
C LEU A 127 2.22 2.77 11.31
N PHE A 128 1.69 1.55 11.37
CA PHE A 128 2.24 0.48 12.18
C PHE A 128 2.74 -0.63 11.27
N LYS A 129 3.81 -1.30 11.69
CA LYS A 129 4.26 -2.56 11.11
C LYS A 129 4.10 -3.67 12.14
N ILE A 130 3.49 -4.77 11.72
CA ILE A 130 3.33 -5.99 12.50
C ILE A 130 4.22 -7.04 11.85
N VAL A 131 5.24 -7.49 12.57
CA VAL A 131 6.32 -8.32 12.05
C VAL A 131 6.29 -9.67 12.74
N TYR A 132 6.23 -10.74 11.96
CA TYR A 132 6.52 -12.09 12.39
C TYR A 132 7.92 -12.47 11.91
N GLY A 133 8.86 -12.61 12.84
CA GLY A 133 10.27 -12.83 12.54
C GLY A 133 10.66 -14.31 12.45
N ALA A 134 11.92 -14.56 12.08
CA ALA A 134 12.51 -15.90 12.07
C ALA A 134 12.54 -16.56 13.47
N ASP A 135 12.53 -15.74 14.52
CA ASP A 135 12.40 -16.16 15.92
C ASP A 135 10.97 -16.57 16.32
N LYS A 136 10.05 -16.60 15.36
CA LYS A 136 8.65 -17.01 15.52
C LYS A 136 7.89 -16.15 16.53
N GLN A 137 8.32 -14.91 16.73
CA GLN A 137 7.66 -13.91 17.56
C GLN A 137 6.93 -12.87 16.71
N LEU A 138 5.72 -12.53 17.13
CA LEU A 138 4.94 -11.43 16.54
C LEU A 138 5.17 -10.15 17.32
N ARG A 139 5.59 -9.10 16.62
CA ARG A 139 5.86 -7.77 17.20
C ARG A 139 5.09 -6.70 16.46
N LYS A 140 4.81 -5.60 17.15
CA LYS A 140 4.25 -4.39 16.57
C LYS A 140 5.16 -3.21 16.85
N GLU A 141 5.41 -2.41 15.84
CA GLU A 141 6.18 -1.18 15.93
C GLU A 141 5.46 -0.07 15.17
N GLU A 142 5.54 1.16 15.68
CA GLU A 142 5.11 2.34 14.94
C GLU A 142 6.23 2.78 13.99
N VAL A 143 5.88 3.09 12.74
CA VAL A 143 6.78 3.71 11.78
C VAL A 143 6.63 5.22 11.91
N LEU A 144 7.71 5.89 12.30
CA LEU A 144 7.72 7.34 12.45
C LEU A 144 7.45 8.01 11.10
N LEU A 145 6.43 8.88 11.08
CA LEU A 145 6.10 9.69 9.92
C LEU A 145 6.78 11.06 10.07
N GLY A 146 7.54 11.45 9.05
CA GLY A 146 8.20 12.76 9.01
C GLY A 146 7.25 13.90 8.58
N ASN A 147 7.83 15.07 8.37
CA ASN A 147 7.14 16.28 7.91
C ASN A 147 7.49 16.65 6.46
N ILE A 148 7.92 15.67 5.66
CA ILE A 148 8.19 15.84 4.22
C ILE A 148 7.56 14.69 3.44
N SER A 149 7.12 14.95 2.20
CA SER A 149 6.65 13.88 1.33
C SER A 149 7.82 12.97 0.93
N THR A 150 7.78 11.72 1.35
CA THR A 150 8.86 10.74 1.08
C THR A 150 8.37 9.32 1.37
N LYS A 151 9.11 8.34 0.85
CA LYS A 151 9.06 6.94 1.32
C LYS A 151 9.31 6.89 2.83
N VAL A 152 8.42 6.21 3.56
CA VAL A 152 8.54 5.95 5.00
C VAL A 152 8.84 4.47 5.31
N PHE A 153 8.48 3.56 4.41
CA PHE A 153 8.79 2.14 4.57
C PHE A 153 8.94 1.44 3.21
N SER A 154 9.80 0.42 3.17
CA SER A 154 9.96 -0.56 2.08
C SER A 154 10.19 -1.93 2.71
N GLY A 155 9.60 -2.99 2.13
CA GLY A 155 9.72 -4.35 2.66
C GLY A 155 9.55 -5.43 1.59
N GLY A 156 9.91 -6.66 1.96
CA GLY A 156 9.91 -7.81 1.07
C GLY A 156 11.21 -7.96 0.25
N SER A 157 11.24 -8.94 -0.64
CA SER A 157 12.46 -9.29 -1.41
C SER A 157 12.84 -8.22 -2.43
N GLY A 158 11.86 -7.54 -3.02
CA GLY A 158 12.10 -6.44 -3.97
C GLY A 158 12.56 -5.13 -3.32
N ALA A 159 12.52 -5.03 -1.98
CA ALA A 159 12.82 -3.78 -1.27
C ALA A 159 14.24 -3.27 -1.51
N LYS A 160 15.23 -4.16 -1.55
CA LYS A 160 16.64 -3.78 -1.75
C LYS A 160 16.85 -3.06 -3.08
N GLU A 161 16.23 -3.56 -4.14
CA GLU A 161 16.33 -2.96 -5.48
C GLU A 161 15.58 -1.63 -5.56
N PHE A 162 14.36 -1.59 -5.02
CA PHE A 162 13.59 -0.35 -4.90
C PHE A 162 14.35 0.72 -4.11
N ASP A 163 14.97 0.35 -2.99
CA ASP A 163 15.72 1.29 -2.15
C ASP A 163 16.97 1.83 -2.86
N ALA A 164 17.67 0.99 -3.62
CA ALA A 164 18.78 1.44 -4.45
C ALA A 164 18.32 2.45 -5.51
N ASN A 165 17.19 2.17 -6.19
CA ASN A 165 16.61 3.08 -7.18
C ASN A 165 16.13 4.39 -6.54
N TRP A 166 15.51 4.32 -5.37
CA TRP A 166 15.03 5.49 -4.64
C TRP A 166 16.18 6.40 -4.16
N GLN A 167 17.31 5.82 -3.76
CA GLN A 167 18.50 6.61 -3.40
C GLN A 167 19.09 7.33 -4.61
N LYS A 168 19.16 6.68 -5.78
CA LYS A 168 19.58 7.33 -7.04
C LYS A 168 18.65 8.50 -7.39
N TRP A 169 17.34 8.26 -7.33
CA TRP A 169 16.32 9.29 -7.60
C TRP A 169 16.49 10.53 -6.73
N LYS A 170 16.80 10.34 -5.43
CA LYS A 170 17.09 11.44 -4.51
C LYS A 170 18.37 12.18 -4.86
N SER A 171 19.42 11.46 -5.25
CA SER A 171 20.72 12.05 -5.57
C SER A 171 20.70 12.90 -6.85
N GLU A 172 19.86 12.53 -7.81
CA GLU A 172 19.71 13.23 -9.09
C GLU A 172 18.92 14.55 -8.97
N LYS A 173 18.40 14.87 -7.77
CA LYS A 173 17.61 16.09 -7.49
C LYS A 173 16.53 16.36 -8.54
N HIS A 174 15.85 15.32 -9.03
CA HIS A 174 14.67 15.47 -9.89
C HIS A 174 13.72 16.51 -9.29
N ASN A 175 13.12 17.37 -10.12
CA ASN A 175 12.29 18.48 -9.65
C ASN A 175 11.17 18.03 -8.68
N ASP A 176 10.73 16.77 -8.77
CA ASP A 176 9.70 16.18 -7.92
C ASP A 176 10.18 15.26 -6.79
N HIS A 177 11.49 15.14 -6.51
CA HIS A 177 12.05 14.14 -5.57
C HIS A 177 11.51 14.21 -4.13
N ARG A 178 10.79 15.29 -3.77
CA ARG A 178 10.09 15.48 -2.48
C ARG A 178 8.58 15.46 -2.63
N THR A 179 8.05 14.64 -3.52
CA THR A 179 6.62 14.46 -3.71
C THR A 179 6.22 13.01 -3.47
N SER A 180 4.94 12.81 -3.11
CA SER A 180 4.34 11.48 -3.05
C SER A 180 4.34 10.80 -4.43
N ARG A 181 4.23 11.59 -5.51
CA ARG A 181 4.26 11.09 -6.90
C ARG A 181 5.61 10.50 -7.27
N ALA A 182 6.72 11.11 -6.86
CA ALA A 182 8.06 10.58 -7.13
C ALA A 182 8.29 9.19 -6.51
N VAL A 183 7.75 8.93 -5.31
CA VAL A 183 7.85 7.61 -4.69
C VAL A 183 7.10 6.56 -5.52
N TYR A 184 5.87 6.87 -5.94
CA TYR A 184 5.09 5.98 -6.80
C TYR A 184 5.77 5.77 -8.16
N HIS A 185 6.26 6.84 -8.79
CA HIS A 185 6.93 6.76 -10.09
C HIS A 185 8.19 5.88 -10.01
N CYS A 186 9.00 6.04 -8.94
CA CYS A 186 10.13 5.17 -8.67
C CYS A 186 9.71 3.70 -8.48
N LEU A 187 8.59 3.46 -7.78
CA LEU A 187 8.04 2.11 -7.59
C LEU A 187 7.60 1.52 -8.92
N TYR A 188 6.81 2.24 -9.71
CA TYR A 188 6.31 1.80 -11.01
C TYR A 188 7.47 1.45 -11.96
N LYS A 189 8.48 2.32 -12.08
CA LYS A 189 9.69 2.04 -12.87
C LYS A 189 10.46 0.84 -12.34
N THR A 190 10.61 0.75 -11.02
CA THR A 190 11.27 -0.41 -10.40
C THR A 190 10.54 -1.70 -10.79
N LEU A 191 9.22 -1.76 -10.71
CA LEU A 191 8.45 -2.96 -11.07
C LEU A 191 8.58 -3.36 -12.55
N LYS A 192 8.79 -2.40 -13.45
CA LYS A 192 9.01 -2.67 -14.88
C LYS A 192 10.38 -3.31 -15.15
N GLU A 193 11.38 -3.00 -14.33
CA GLU A 193 12.77 -3.41 -14.55
C GLU A 193 13.29 -4.41 -13.50
N ILE A 194 12.43 -4.81 -12.55
CA ILE A 194 12.83 -5.55 -11.37
C ILE A 194 13.46 -6.90 -11.73
N LYS A 195 14.61 -7.18 -11.10
CA LYS A 195 15.34 -8.44 -11.32
C LYS A 195 14.90 -9.55 -10.38
N ASP A 196 14.30 -9.21 -9.23
CA ASP A 196 13.72 -10.19 -8.31
C ASP A 196 12.55 -10.94 -9.00
N PRO A 197 12.68 -12.25 -9.29
CA PRO A 197 11.63 -12.99 -9.99
C PRO A 197 10.35 -13.12 -9.17
N GLN A 198 10.42 -12.95 -7.85
CA GLN A 198 9.29 -13.07 -6.91
C GLN A 198 8.51 -11.77 -6.73
N THR A 199 8.86 -10.73 -7.48
CA THR A 199 8.23 -9.42 -7.46
C THR A 199 7.89 -9.01 -8.89
N GLY A 200 6.72 -8.43 -9.11
CA GLY A 200 6.38 -7.89 -10.43
C GLY A 200 4.87 -7.75 -10.66
N GLY A 201 4.51 -7.58 -11.93
CA GLY A 201 3.16 -7.16 -12.30
C GLY A 201 2.94 -5.68 -12.03
N LEU A 202 1.68 -5.25 -12.13
CA LEU A 202 1.30 -3.85 -11.95
C LEU A 202 1.18 -3.49 -10.45
N PRO A 203 1.53 -2.24 -10.06
CA PRO A 203 1.38 -1.81 -8.69
C PRO A 203 -0.10 -1.81 -8.28
N GLN A 204 -0.34 -2.21 -7.05
CA GLN A 204 -1.61 -2.07 -6.35
C GLN A 204 -1.46 -0.94 -5.35
N VAL A 205 -2.42 -0.02 -5.24
CA VAL A 205 -2.30 1.13 -4.33
C VAL A 205 -3.59 1.33 -3.55
N VAL A 206 -3.43 1.51 -2.25
CA VAL A 206 -4.46 2.04 -1.36
C VAL A 206 -3.93 3.26 -0.62
N GLY A 207 -4.82 4.17 -0.25
CA GLY A 207 -4.42 5.38 0.47
C GLY A 207 -5.51 5.96 1.35
N LEU A 208 -5.06 6.79 2.29
CA LEU A 208 -5.91 7.59 3.15
C LEU A 208 -5.59 9.06 2.94
N TYR A 209 -6.63 9.87 2.78
CA TYR A 209 -6.54 11.33 2.81
C TYR A 209 -7.04 11.84 4.16
N ARG A 210 -6.91 13.15 4.42
CA ARG A 210 -7.43 13.79 5.66
C ARG A 210 -8.94 13.63 5.83
N ASN A 211 -9.64 13.26 4.76
CA ASN A 211 -11.07 13.01 4.73
C ASN A 211 -11.38 11.61 4.17
N LYS A 212 -12.62 11.18 4.40
CA LYS A 212 -13.16 9.90 3.92
C LYS A 212 -12.35 8.68 4.40
N ASN A 213 -12.84 7.50 4.04
CA ASN A 213 -12.20 6.24 4.39
C ASN A 213 -11.13 5.85 3.37
N SER A 214 -10.75 4.57 3.36
CA SER A 214 -9.79 4.06 2.38
C SER A 214 -10.19 4.39 0.94
N ARG A 215 -9.17 4.69 0.13
CA ARG A 215 -9.27 4.83 -1.32
C ARG A 215 -8.50 3.70 -1.97
N LEU A 216 -9.17 2.95 -2.83
CA LEU A 216 -8.55 2.09 -3.81
C LEU A 216 -8.21 2.91 -5.05
N PHE A 217 -7.01 2.74 -5.59
CA PHE A 217 -6.62 3.35 -6.86
C PHE A 217 -6.49 2.27 -7.94
N GLY A 218 -7.19 2.49 -9.07
CA GLY A 218 -6.98 1.73 -10.30
C GLY A 218 -5.82 2.30 -11.10
N ILE A 219 -5.16 1.46 -11.88
CA ILE A 219 -4.04 1.85 -12.75
C ILE A 219 -4.50 1.85 -14.21
N VAL A 220 -4.16 2.91 -14.95
CA VAL A 220 -4.30 2.98 -16.40
C VAL A 220 -2.92 2.82 -17.02
N GLU A 221 -2.77 1.79 -17.84
CA GLU A 221 -1.54 1.48 -18.58
C GLU A 221 -1.93 0.98 -19.97
N ASP A 222 -1.23 1.44 -21.01
CA ASP A 222 -1.43 1.00 -22.40
C ASP A 222 -2.92 0.97 -22.82
N GLU A 223 -3.64 2.06 -22.51
CA GLU A 223 -5.08 2.25 -22.78
C GLU A 223 -6.00 1.18 -22.13
N LYS A 224 -5.52 0.49 -21.10
CA LYS A 224 -6.26 -0.52 -20.34
C LYS A 224 -6.38 -0.11 -18.87
N LYS A 225 -7.43 -0.62 -18.23
CA LYS A 225 -7.77 -0.38 -16.82
C LYS A 225 -7.40 -1.59 -15.98
N TYR A 226 -6.67 -1.40 -14.89
CA TYR A 226 -6.22 -2.46 -13.99
C TYR A 226 -6.63 -2.20 -12.55
N ILE A 227 -7.14 -3.24 -11.89
CA ILE A 227 -7.45 -3.24 -10.45
C ILE A 227 -6.75 -4.44 -9.83
N PHE A 228 -5.96 -4.20 -8.77
CA PHE A 228 -5.09 -5.21 -8.14
C PHE A 228 -4.15 -5.92 -9.14
N GLY A 229 -3.76 -5.21 -10.21
CA GLY A 229 -2.93 -5.74 -11.29
C GLY A 229 -3.68 -6.57 -12.34
N LYS A 230 -4.97 -6.86 -12.16
CA LYS A 230 -5.81 -7.56 -13.14
C LYS A 230 -6.46 -6.57 -14.09
N GLU A 231 -6.41 -6.86 -15.40
CA GLU A 231 -7.16 -6.11 -16.41
C GLU A 231 -8.67 -6.19 -16.10
N SER A 232 -9.31 -5.03 -16.07
CA SER A 232 -10.74 -4.88 -15.85
C SER A 232 -11.50 -5.01 -17.16
N SER A 233 -12.72 -5.52 -17.11
CA SER A 233 -13.61 -5.47 -18.29
C SER A 233 -13.88 -4.01 -18.70
N GLU A 234 -14.28 -3.80 -19.95
CA GLU A 234 -14.62 -2.46 -20.43
C GLU A 234 -15.76 -1.85 -19.61
N ASP A 235 -16.75 -2.68 -19.29
CA ASP A 235 -18.04 -2.36 -18.66
C ASP A 235 -17.97 -2.10 -17.14
N ILE A 236 -16.78 -2.12 -16.52
CA ILE A 236 -16.69 -1.89 -15.07
C ILE A 236 -17.23 -0.51 -14.68
N ASN A 237 -17.85 -0.42 -13.49
CA ASN A 237 -18.17 0.86 -12.89
C ASN A 237 -16.90 1.59 -12.41
N SER A 238 -16.29 2.32 -13.33
CA SER A 238 -15.03 3.02 -13.14
C SER A 238 -15.17 4.34 -12.36
N SER A 239 -16.39 4.81 -12.10
CA SER A 239 -16.64 6.06 -11.35
C SER A 239 -16.46 5.91 -9.84
N SER A 240 -16.43 4.68 -9.33
CA SER A 240 -16.40 4.35 -7.90
C SER A 240 -15.02 4.49 -7.26
N ILE A 241 -13.95 4.52 -8.07
CA ILE A 241 -12.55 4.61 -7.63
C ILE A 241 -11.79 5.67 -8.42
N GLU A 242 -10.64 6.08 -7.90
CA GLU A 242 -9.73 6.96 -8.62
C GLU A 242 -8.78 6.17 -9.52
N TRP A 243 -8.44 6.73 -10.68
CA TRP A 243 -7.56 6.11 -11.66
C TRP A 243 -6.27 6.90 -11.80
N ARG A 244 -5.14 6.20 -11.87
CA ARG A 244 -3.79 6.75 -11.92
C ARG A 244 -2.98 6.13 -13.05
N ASN A 245 -2.11 6.91 -13.71
CA ASN A 245 -1.13 6.35 -14.66
C ASN A 245 0.20 6.01 -13.97
N GLY A 246 1.22 5.62 -14.75
CA GLY A 246 2.58 5.34 -14.25
C GLY A 246 3.29 6.51 -13.55
N ASN A 247 2.83 7.75 -13.77
CA ASN A 247 3.34 8.97 -13.11
C ASN A 247 2.49 9.40 -11.89
N PHE A 248 1.52 8.58 -11.49
CA PHE A 248 0.53 8.87 -10.45
C PHE A 248 -0.39 10.08 -10.73
N GLU A 249 -0.52 10.45 -12.00
CA GLU A 249 -1.42 11.52 -12.46
C GLU A 249 -2.86 11.02 -12.50
N ARG A 250 -3.83 11.90 -12.24
CA ARG A 250 -5.25 11.52 -12.24
C ARG A 250 -5.74 11.30 -13.67
N MET A 251 -6.31 10.14 -13.92
CA MET A 251 -6.83 9.73 -15.22
C MET A 251 -8.36 9.77 -15.21
N ASN A 252 -8.96 10.28 -16.28
CA ASN A 252 -10.39 10.14 -16.54
C ASN A 252 -10.64 8.71 -17.05
N PRO A 253 -11.44 7.88 -16.35
CA PRO A 253 -11.61 6.49 -16.74
C PRO A 253 -12.50 6.26 -17.96
N GLY A 254 -13.24 7.27 -18.42
CA GLY A 254 -14.04 7.20 -19.64
C GLY A 254 -13.24 7.55 -20.90
N THR A 255 -12.29 8.48 -20.80
CA THR A 255 -11.46 8.91 -21.93
C THR A 255 -10.06 8.31 -21.93
N LEU A 256 -9.63 7.73 -20.80
CA LEU A 256 -8.28 7.23 -20.52
C LEU A 256 -7.19 8.29 -20.70
N LYS A 257 -7.58 9.58 -20.61
CA LYS A 257 -6.67 10.72 -20.66
C LYS A 257 -6.50 11.33 -19.28
N ILE A 258 -5.40 12.05 -19.09
CA ILE A 258 -5.15 12.86 -17.90
C ILE A 258 -6.28 13.90 -17.77
N PHE A 259 -6.82 14.10 -16.57
CA PHE A 259 -7.79 15.18 -16.34
C PHE A 259 -7.18 16.55 -16.68
N GLU A 260 -7.95 17.45 -17.29
CA GLU A 260 -7.44 18.78 -17.67
C GLU A 260 -6.86 19.57 -16.48
N ASP A 261 -7.49 19.45 -15.32
CA ASP A 261 -7.04 20.09 -14.06
C ASP A 261 -6.00 19.26 -13.28
N ALA A 262 -5.53 18.13 -13.80
CA ALA A 262 -4.52 17.34 -13.11
C ALA A 262 -3.15 18.01 -13.22
N GLN A 263 -2.50 18.21 -12.08
CA GLN A 263 -1.10 18.62 -12.03
C GLN A 263 -0.23 17.59 -12.75
N ARG A 264 0.36 18.02 -13.87
CA ARG A 264 1.28 17.20 -14.67
C ARG A 264 2.63 17.04 -13.98
N GLN A 265 3.27 15.89 -14.15
CA GLN A 265 4.68 15.74 -13.79
C GLN A 265 5.56 16.25 -14.94
N PRO A 266 6.65 17.00 -14.67
CA PRO A 266 7.65 17.29 -15.68
C PRO A 266 8.20 15.98 -16.24
N SER A 267 8.24 15.90 -17.57
CA SER A 267 8.80 14.79 -18.36
C SER A 267 10.31 14.73 -18.25
#